data_AF-A0A7S1VI08-F1
#
_entry.id   AF-A0A7S1VI08-F1
#
_cell.length_a   1.000
_cell.length_b   1.000
_cell.length_c   1.000
_cell.angle_alpha   90.00
_cell.angle_beta   90.00
_cell.angle_gamma   90.00
#
_symmetry.space_group_name_H-M   'P 1'
#
loop_
_entity.id
_entity.type
_entity.pdbx_description
1 polymer ?
#
loop_
_entity_poly.entity_id
_entity_poly.type
_entity_poly.pdbx_seq_one_letter_code
_entity_poly.pdbx_strand_id
1 'polypeptide(L)'
;TWKIISSHDPFGVVTGGEGDRDSFGQEDPAILGREVEFQGILKLIHDNNIAGVVSLTSDVHFTAHVNMHPDRAEGNWTDFMPLDEFVIGPIHAGSFGPNFMDTSFGAE
;
A
#
# COMPACT_ATOMS: atom_id res chain seq x y z
N THR A 1 -21.50 -3.77 3.54
CA THR A 1 -20.78 -3.52 4.81
C THR A 1 -19.30 -3.41 4.51
N TRP A 2 -18.56 -2.56 5.25
CA TRP A 2 -17.14 -2.31 5.02
C TRP A 2 -16.25 -3.24 5.86
N LYS A 3 -15.06 -3.56 5.33
CA LYS A 3 -13.94 -4.22 6.03
C LYS A 3 -12.74 -3.31 5.94
N ILE A 4 -11.98 -3.20 7.02
CA ILE A 4 -10.85 -2.27 7.11
C ILE A 4 -9.60 -3.09 7.40
N ILE A 5 -8.58 -2.92 6.57
CA ILE A 5 -7.21 -3.35 6.87
C ILE A 5 -6.55 -2.18 7.59
N SER A 6 -5.95 -2.43 8.76
CA SER A 6 -5.25 -1.40 9.53
C SER A 6 -3.82 -1.85 9.77
N SER A 7 -2.86 -1.05 9.33
CA SER A 7 -1.42 -1.28 9.53
C SER A 7 -0.77 0.02 10.04
N HIS A 8 0.36 -0.10 10.73
CA HIS A 8 1.14 1.09 11.08
C HIS A 8 1.86 1.65 9.84
N ASP A 9 2.45 0.78 9.01
CA ASP A 9 3.23 1.16 7.83
C ASP A 9 2.35 1.23 6.59
N PRO A 10 2.70 2.11 5.64
CA PRO A 10 2.01 2.23 4.37
C PRO A 10 2.29 1.05 3.44
N PHE A 11 1.33 0.81 2.54
CA PHE A 11 1.44 -0.18 1.49
C PHE A 11 2.06 0.39 0.22
N GLY A 12 1.44 1.41 -0.36
CA GLY A 12 1.88 2.00 -1.63
C GLY A 12 2.90 3.13 -1.49
N VAL A 13 3.02 3.76 -0.32
CA VAL A 13 3.99 4.83 -0.08
C VAL A 13 5.34 4.21 0.31
N VAL A 14 6.40 4.63 -0.36
CA VAL A 14 7.76 4.20 -0.05
C VAL A 14 8.35 5.09 1.05
N THR A 15 8.85 4.48 2.13
CA THR A 15 9.57 5.16 3.22
C THR A 15 10.82 4.39 3.63
N GLY A 16 11.70 5.03 4.40
CA GLY A 16 13.02 4.49 4.73
C GLY A 16 14.01 4.60 3.56
N GLY A 17 15.13 3.89 3.67
CA GLY A 17 16.23 3.91 2.71
C GLY A 17 16.39 2.59 1.95
N GLU A 18 17.24 2.59 0.93
CA GLU A 18 17.65 1.36 0.24
C GLU A 18 18.32 0.40 1.24
N GLY A 19 17.76 -0.81 1.39
CA GLY A 19 18.21 -1.80 2.37
C GLY A 19 17.67 -1.63 3.79
N ASP A 20 16.89 -0.58 4.05
CA ASP A 20 16.23 -0.29 5.34
C ASP A 20 14.88 0.40 5.11
N ARG A 21 13.98 -0.31 4.40
CA ARG A 21 12.64 0.20 4.08
C ARG A 21 11.77 0.23 5.34
N ASP A 22 11.09 1.34 5.52
CA ASP A 22 10.12 1.56 6.61
C ASP A 22 8.68 1.60 6.06
N SER A 23 8.45 0.79 5.01
CA SER A 23 7.20 0.62 4.28
C SER A 23 7.11 -0.82 3.76
N PHE A 24 5.93 -1.20 3.25
CA PHE A 24 5.83 -2.43 2.45
C PHE A 24 6.51 -2.23 1.09
N GLY A 25 6.19 -1.11 0.43
CA GLY A 25 6.76 -0.69 -0.85
C GLY A 25 8.28 -0.75 -0.86
N GLN A 26 8.85 -1.42 -1.87
CA GLN A 26 10.29 -1.58 -2.07
C GLN A 26 10.89 -0.61 -3.09
N GLU A 27 10.06 0.20 -3.75
CA GLU A 27 10.42 1.08 -4.89
C GLU A 27 10.94 0.28 -6.09
N ASP A 28 10.41 -0.93 -6.28
CA ASP A 28 10.75 -1.83 -7.37
C ASP A 28 9.45 -2.39 -7.96
N PRO A 29 9.30 -2.52 -9.28
CA PRO A 29 8.12 -3.16 -9.84
C PRO A 29 7.97 -4.63 -9.40
N ALA A 30 9.05 -5.34 -9.10
CA ALA A 30 8.97 -6.71 -8.60
C ALA A 30 8.40 -6.76 -7.18
N ILE A 31 7.53 -7.75 -6.93
CA ILE A 31 6.97 -8.01 -5.60
C ILE A 31 8.07 -8.62 -4.71
N LEU A 32 8.50 -7.87 -3.70
CA LEU A 32 9.65 -8.19 -2.86
C LEU A 32 9.35 -8.00 -1.37
N GLY A 33 10.18 -8.58 -0.50
CA GLY A 33 10.10 -8.37 0.95
C GLY A 33 8.70 -8.63 1.54
N ARG A 34 8.13 -7.62 2.21
CA ARG A 34 6.79 -7.69 2.85
C ARG A 34 5.64 -7.73 1.84
N GLU A 35 5.87 -7.31 0.60
CA GLU A 35 4.86 -7.31 -0.46
C GLU A 35 4.41 -8.72 -0.83
N VAL A 36 5.25 -9.74 -0.60
CA VAL A 36 4.89 -11.15 -0.83
C VAL A 36 3.74 -11.58 0.09
N GLU A 37 3.76 -11.15 1.35
CA GLU A 37 2.66 -11.43 2.29
C GLU A 37 1.42 -10.62 1.93
N PHE A 38 1.60 -9.36 1.54
CA PHE A 38 0.52 -8.49 1.11
C PHE A 38 -0.17 -9.00 -0.16
N GLN A 39 0.58 -9.50 -1.13
CA GLN A 39 0.08 -10.20 -2.32
C GLN A 39 -0.85 -11.35 -1.93
N GLY A 40 -0.48 -12.13 -0.91
CA GLY A 40 -1.32 -13.22 -0.39
C GLY A 40 -2.66 -12.74 0.16
N ILE A 41 -2.68 -11.60 0.86
CA ILE A 41 -3.91 -10.97 1.38
C ILE A 41 -4.78 -10.47 0.22
N LEU A 42 -4.18 -9.75 -0.73
CA LEU A 42 -4.87 -9.23 -1.91
C LEU A 42 -5.47 -10.35 -2.76
N LYS A 43 -4.71 -11.45 -2.94
CA LYS A 43 -5.18 -12.65 -3.64
C LYS A 43 -6.36 -13.30 -2.92
N LEU A 44 -6.30 -13.42 -1.59
CA LEU A 44 -7.40 -13.99 -0.81
C LEU A 44 -8.68 -13.16 -0.95
N ILE A 45 -8.57 -11.83 -0.90
CA ILE A 45 -9.68 -10.90 -1.10
C ILE A 45 -10.30 -11.10 -2.49
N HIS A 46 -9.45 -11.13 -3.52
CA HIS A 46 -9.86 -11.34 -4.91
C HIS A 46 -10.55 -12.70 -5.12
N ASP A 47 -9.89 -13.80 -4.74
CA ASP A 47 -10.38 -15.16 -5.00
C ASP A 47 -11.70 -15.47 -4.28
N ASN A 48 -11.99 -14.76 -3.17
CA ASN A 48 -13.24 -14.90 -2.41
C ASN A 48 -14.26 -13.79 -2.70
N ASN A 49 -14.00 -12.90 -3.66
CA ASN A 49 -14.87 -11.78 -4.03
C ASN A 49 -15.29 -10.93 -2.81
N ILE A 50 -14.34 -10.62 -1.93
CA ILE A 50 -14.59 -9.85 -0.70
C ILE A 50 -14.70 -8.36 -1.06
N ALA A 51 -15.93 -7.88 -1.25
CA ALA A 51 -16.18 -6.48 -1.57
C ALA A 51 -16.15 -5.55 -0.35
N GLY A 52 -15.91 -4.26 -0.60
CA GLY A 52 -15.96 -3.19 0.40
C GLY A 52 -14.78 -3.21 1.37
N VAL A 53 -13.57 -3.43 0.85
CA VAL A 53 -12.32 -3.38 1.61
C VAL A 53 -11.62 -2.06 1.36
N VAL A 54 -11.13 -1.42 2.41
CA VAL A 54 -10.23 -0.25 2.37
C VAL A 54 -9.10 -0.44 3.36
N SER A 55 -7.97 0.25 3.16
CA SER A 55 -6.85 0.28 4.09
C SER A 55 -6.74 1.62 4.81
N LEU A 56 -6.33 1.57 6.08
CA LEU A 56 -5.89 2.72 6.86
C LEU A 56 -4.45 2.47 7.34
N THR A 57 -3.55 3.40 7.02
CA THR A 57 -2.14 3.35 7.43
C THR A 57 -1.71 4.67 8.06
N SER A 58 -0.53 4.70 8.67
CA SER A 58 -0.02 5.86 9.40
C SER A 58 1.49 5.96 9.23
N ASP A 59 2.18 6.46 10.26
CA ASP A 59 3.63 6.55 10.42
C ASP A 59 4.31 7.61 9.55
N VAL A 60 3.97 7.75 8.28
CA VAL A 60 4.72 8.57 7.32
C VAL A 60 4.57 10.09 7.44
N HIS A 61 3.89 10.58 8.48
CA HIS A 61 3.78 12.01 8.83
C HIS A 61 3.20 12.93 7.73
N PHE A 62 2.45 12.41 6.77
CA PHE A 62 1.61 13.20 5.85
C PHE A 62 0.28 12.49 5.57
N THR A 63 -0.69 13.21 5.03
CA THR A 63 -2.01 12.64 4.68
C THR A 63 -2.10 12.44 3.17
N ALA A 64 -2.53 11.25 2.78
CA ALA A 64 -2.78 10.92 1.39
C ALA A 64 -3.91 9.91 1.23
N HIS A 65 -4.50 9.93 0.04
CA HIS A 65 -5.27 8.82 -0.49
C HIS A 65 -4.43 8.21 -1.60
N VAL A 66 -4.11 6.93 -1.47
CA VAL A 66 -3.35 6.15 -2.44
C VAL A 66 -4.27 5.08 -2.98
N ASN A 67 -4.34 4.95 -4.30
CA ASN A 67 -5.10 3.89 -4.96
C ASN A 67 -4.13 2.90 -5.58
N MET A 68 -4.22 1.62 -5.21
CA MET A 68 -3.53 0.52 -5.89
C MET A 68 -4.48 -0.11 -6.88
N HIS A 69 -4.08 -0.25 -8.14
CA HIS A 69 -4.93 -0.79 -9.21
C HIS A 69 -4.17 -1.74 -10.15
N PRO A 70 -4.74 -2.91 -10.50
CA PRO A 70 -4.07 -3.90 -11.35
C PRO A 70 -3.69 -3.35 -12.73
N ASP A 71 -4.51 -2.48 -13.34
CA ASP A 71 -4.20 -1.85 -14.64
C ASP A 71 -2.93 -0.98 -14.64
N ARG A 72 -2.44 -0.59 -13.46
CA ARG A 72 -1.22 0.22 -13.30
C ARG A 72 -0.07 -0.57 -12.66
N ALA A 73 -0.28 -1.85 -12.33
CA ALA A 73 0.70 -2.66 -11.64
C ALA A 73 1.85 -3.06 -12.59
N GLU A 74 3.05 -2.55 -12.34
CA GLU A 74 4.24 -2.83 -13.15
C GLU A 74 4.88 -4.19 -12.80
N GLY A 75 4.50 -4.79 -11.66
CA GLY A 75 4.99 -6.09 -11.20
C GLY A 75 4.47 -7.31 -11.96
N ASN A 76 3.70 -7.10 -13.03
CA ASN A 76 3.10 -8.15 -13.87
C ASN A 76 2.17 -9.13 -13.12
N TRP A 77 1.80 -8.81 -11.88
CA TRP A 77 0.80 -9.56 -11.11
C TRP A 77 -0.46 -8.72 -10.96
N THR A 78 -1.57 -9.22 -11.48
CA THR A 78 -2.84 -8.47 -11.57
C THR A 78 -4.02 -9.21 -10.96
N ASP A 79 -3.79 -10.30 -10.22
CA ASP A 79 -4.85 -11.10 -9.57
C ASP A 79 -5.30 -10.47 -8.24
N PHE A 80 -5.64 -9.18 -8.27
CA PHE A 80 -6.18 -8.44 -7.13
C PHE A 80 -7.24 -7.43 -7.54
N MET A 81 -8.10 -7.09 -6.58
CA MET A 81 -9.07 -5.99 -6.74
C MET A 81 -8.40 -4.66 -6.36
N PRO A 82 -8.82 -3.52 -6.96
CA PRO A 82 -8.33 -2.22 -6.55
C PRO A 82 -8.52 -2.00 -5.04
N LEU A 83 -7.53 -1.36 -4.41
CA LEU A 83 -7.53 -1.07 -2.98
C LEU A 83 -7.23 0.41 -2.76
N ASP A 84 -8.14 1.08 -2.06
CA ASP A 84 -7.93 2.43 -1.55
C ASP A 84 -7.25 2.36 -0.18
N GLU A 85 -6.13 3.06 -0.06
CA GLU A 85 -5.38 3.27 1.18
C GLU A 85 -5.48 4.73 1.61
N PHE A 86 -5.97 4.94 2.84
CA PHE A 86 -5.96 6.26 3.46
C PHE A 86 -4.79 6.32 4.45
N VAL A 87 -3.77 7.07 4.06
CA VAL A 87 -2.59 7.35 4.88
C VAL A 87 -2.94 8.50 5.82
N ILE A 88 -2.92 8.23 7.12
CA ILE A 88 -3.31 9.18 8.16
C ILE A 88 -2.08 9.97 8.60
N GLY A 89 -2.20 11.30 8.54
CA GLY A 89 -1.15 12.21 9.01
C GLY A 89 -1.01 12.25 10.54
N PRO A 90 0.03 12.90 11.06
CA PRO A 90 0.33 12.92 12.49
C PRO A 90 -0.63 13.85 13.24
N ILE A 91 -1.00 13.49 14.47
CA ILE A 91 -1.84 14.34 15.34
C ILE A 91 -1.02 15.49 15.96
N HIS A 92 0.20 15.21 16.44
CA HIS A 92 1.06 16.19 17.12
C HIS A 92 2.56 15.89 16.89
N ALA A 93 2.92 15.47 15.68
CA ALA A 93 4.30 15.35 15.21
C ALA A 93 4.54 16.29 14.02
N GLY A 94 5.80 16.42 13.60
CA GLY A 94 6.13 17.21 12.41
C GLY A 94 5.47 16.62 11.16
N SER A 95 4.99 17.47 10.26
CA SER A 95 4.44 17.04 8.96
C SER A 95 5.51 17.04 7.87
N PHE A 96 5.51 16.02 7.03
CA PHE A 96 6.40 15.90 5.87
C PHE A 96 5.65 16.13 4.55
N GLY A 97 6.40 16.13 3.45
CA GLY A 97 5.84 16.19 2.09
C GLY A 97 5.50 14.80 1.55
N PRO A 98 4.84 14.74 0.37
CA PRO A 98 4.60 13.49 -0.34
C PRO A 98 5.89 12.71 -0.60
N ASN A 99 5.78 11.38 -0.70
CA ASN A 99 6.90 10.49 -0.99
C ASN A 99 6.69 9.72 -2.30
N PHE A 100 7.69 8.95 -2.71
CA PHE A 100 7.60 8.06 -3.86
C PHE A 100 6.55 6.97 -3.65
N MET A 101 5.93 6.53 -4.75
CA MET A 101 4.95 5.45 -4.77
C MET A 101 5.59 4.18 -5.33
N ASP A 102 5.20 3.04 -4.76
CA ASP A 102 5.62 1.73 -5.22
C ASP A 102 4.77 1.26 -6.42
N THR A 103 5.43 0.80 -7.48
CA THR A 103 4.74 0.43 -8.72
C THR A 103 4.33 -1.05 -8.79
N SER A 104 4.72 -1.89 -7.82
CA SER A 104 4.45 -3.34 -7.82
C SER A 104 2.95 -3.66 -7.88
N PHE A 105 2.13 -2.87 -7.18
CA PHE A 105 0.65 -2.95 -7.20
C PHE A 105 -0.03 -1.71 -7.79
N GLY A 106 0.72 -0.87 -8.53
CA GLY A 106 0.18 0.28 -9.26
C GLY A 106 -0.35 1.41 -8.36
N ALA A 107 0.39 1.75 -7.30
CA ALA A 107 0.04 2.81 -6.38
C ALA A 107 0.17 4.20 -7.03
N GLU A 108 -0.87 5.02 -6.91
CA GLU A 108 -0.92 6.44 -7.31
C GLU A 108 -1.72 7.29 -6.31
#